data_AF-H9MAN1-F1
#
_entry.id   AF-H9MAN1-F1
#
_cell.length_a   1.000
_cell.length_b   1.000
_cell.length_c   1.000
_cell.angle_alpha   90.00
_cell.angle_beta   90.00
_cell.angle_gamma   90.00
#
_symmetry.space_group_name_H-M   'P 1'
#
loop_
_entity.id
_entity.type
_entity.pdbx_description
1 polymer ?
#
loop_
_entity_poly.entity_id
_entity_poly.type
_entity_poly.pdbx_seq_one_letter_code
_entity_poly.pdbx_strand_id
1 'polypeptide(L)' 'EPFFVPRSSDPAAPEDDGYILTFMHNEETSKSELLILDARSPTLEPVATVKLPSRVPYGFHGTFITSEELAKQVP' A
#
# COMPACT_ATOMS: atom_id res chain seq x y z
N GLU A 1 1.34 -4.64 8.36
CA GLU A 1 2.68 -4.42 7.77
C GLU A 1 2.55 -3.39 6.64
N PRO A 2 3.44 -2.39 6.54
CA PRO A 2 3.52 -1.53 5.36
C PRO A 2 4.17 -2.27 4.17
N PHE A 3 3.69 -2.04 2.95
CA PHE A 3 4.22 -2.66 1.74
C PHE A 3 4.67 -1.59 0.73
N PHE A 4 5.89 -1.68 0.22
CA PHE A 4 6.40 -0.77 -0.79
C PHE A 4 5.97 -1.21 -2.19
N VAL A 5 5.50 -0.27 -2.99
CA VAL A 5 5.16 -0.47 -4.40
C VAL A 5 5.98 0.51 -5.24
N PRO A 6 6.89 0.03 -6.10
CA PRO A 6 7.68 0.93 -6.95
C PRO A 6 6.79 1.64 -7.96
N ARG A 7 7.12 2.88 -8.30
CA ARG A 7 6.39 3.69 -9.28
C ARG A 7 6.47 3.09 -10.68
N SER A 8 7.58 2.43 -10.99
CA SER A 8 7.84 1.78 -12.28
C SER A 8 8.63 0.50 -12.09
N SER A 9 8.66 -0.35 -13.12
CA SER A 9 9.49 -1.55 -13.17
C SER A 9 10.92 -1.28 -13.67
N ASP A 10 11.31 -0.02 -13.85
CA ASP A 10 12.65 0.36 -14.30
C ASP A 10 13.69 0.06 -13.20
N PRO A 11 14.65 -0.86 -13.43
CA PRO A 11 15.69 -1.16 -12.46
C PRO A 11 16.66 0.02 -12.19
N ALA A 12 16.66 1.05 -13.05
CA ALA A 12 17.46 2.25 -12.88
C ALA A 12 16.75 3.35 -12.07
N ALA A 13 15.47 3.17 -11.73
CA ALA A 13 14.75 4.10 -10.87
C ALA A 13 15.38 4.14 -9.46
N PRO A 14 15.33 5.28 -8.75
CA PRO A 14 15.74 5.35 -7.36
C PRO A 14 15.02 4.30 -6.51
N GLU A 15 15.72 3.68 -5.55
CA GLU A 15 15.19 2.62 -4.69
C GLU A 15 13.91 3.04 -3.94
N ASP A 16 13.82 4.31 -3.59
CA ASP A 16 12.71 4.92 -2.85
C ASP A 16 11.61 5.50 -3.76
N ASP A 17 11.74 5.41 -5.09
CA ASP A 17 10.74 5.94 -6.03
C ASP A 17 9.50 5.04 -6.12
N GLY A 18 8.55 5.31 -5.22
CA GLY A 18 7.32 4.56 -5.15
C GLY A 18 6.39 5.04 -4.07
N TYR A 19 5.59 4.11 -3.57
CA TYR A 19 4.55 4.36 -2.58
C TYR A 19 4.63 3.34 -1.46
N ILE A 20 4.24 3.75 -0.26
CA ILE A 20 3.97 2.85 0.86
C ILE A 20 2.47 2.66 1.00
N LEU A 21 2.04 1.40 0.99
CA LEU A 21 0.67 0.99 1.25
C LEU A 21 0.55 0.45 2.67
N THR A 22 -0.41 0.92 3.45
CA THR A 22 -0.66 0.38 4.79
C THR A 22 -2.11 0.54 5.22
N PHE A 23 -2.63 -0.41 6.00
CA PHE A 23 -3.92 -0.26 6.66
C PHE A 23 -3.78 0.55 7.96
N MET A 24 -4.60 1.58 8.10
CA MET A 24 -4.78 2.32 9.34
C MET A 24 -6.10 1.90 10.00
N HIS A 25 -6.05 1.67 11.31
CA HIS A 25 -7.24 1.43 12.13
C HIS A 25 -7.40 2.59 13.12
N ASN A 26 -8.55 3.26 13.05
CA ASN A 26 -8.94 4.23 14.07
C ASN A 26 -9.71 3.49 15.17
N GLU A 27 -9.11 3.37 16.36
CA GLU A 27 -9.67 2.59 17.47
C GLU A 27 -10.95 3.21 18.05
N GLU A 28 -11.06 4.54 18.05
CA GLU A 28 -12.23 5.25 18.59
C GLU A 28 -13.49 5.02 17.74
N THR A 29 -13.35 5.06 16.41
CA THR A 29 -14.46 4.93 15.47
C THR A 29 -14.61 3.51 14.92
N SER A 30 -13.65 2.64 15.22
CA SER A 30 -13.50 1.29 14.66
C SER A 30 -13.41 1.23 13.12
N LYS A 31 -13.11 2.35 12.45
CA LYS A 31 -12.99 2.42 11.00
C LYS A 31 -11.59 2.00 10.53
N SER A 32 -11.51 1.54 9.29
CA SER A 32 -10.26 1.20 8.62
C SER A 32 -10.13 1.95 7.30
N GLU A 33 -8.90 2.35 7.00
CA GLU A 33 -8.54 3.01 5.75
C GLU A 33 -7.28 2.37 5.18
N LEU A 34 -7.15 2.30 3.86
CA LEU A 34 -5.88 2.03 3.18
C LEU A 34 -5.23 3.36 2.86
N LEU A 35 -4.05 3.60 3.42
CA LEU A 35 -3.23 4.77 3.14
C LEU A 35 -2.29 4.46 1.97
N ILE A 36 -2.15 5.43 1.07
CA ILE A 36 -1.15 5.46 0.02
C ILE A 36 -0.26 6.67 0.31
N LEU A 37 0.99 6.40 0.67
CA LEU A 37 1.96 7.41 1.11
C LEU A 37 3.06 7.56 0.07
N ASP A 38 3.57 8.78 -0.14
CA ASP A 38 4.78 8.99 -0.95
C ASP A 38 6.01 8.47 -0.21
N ALA A 39 6.69 7.46 -0.77
CA ALA A 39 7.85 6.84 -0.15
C ALA A 39 9.09 7.76 -0.08
N ARG A 40 9.18 8.76 -0.97
CA ARG A 40 10.28 9.74 -0.98
C ARG A 40 10.02 10.93 -0.06
N SER A 41 8.79 11.07 0.41
CA SER A 41 8.43 12.13 1.35
C SER A 41 9.12 11.86 2.69
N PRO A 42 9.86 12.83 3.26
CA PRO A 42 10.56 12.65 4.53
C PRO A 42 9.61 12.40 5.71
N THR A 43 8.32 12.71 5.54
CA THR A 43 7.28 12.53 6.55
C THR A 43 6.22 11.51 6.14
N LEU A 44 6.43 10.76 5.05
CA LEU A 44 5.45 9.83 4.46
C LEU A 44 4.07 10.49 4.25
N GLU A 45 4.07 11.63 3.56
CA GLU A 45 2.84 12.37 3.27
C GLU A 45 1.79 11.48 2.56
N PRO A 46 0.53 11.44 3.04
CA PRO A 46 -0.53 10.70 2.36
C PRO A 46 -0.90 11.37 1.04
N VAL A 47 -0.65 10.68 -0.07
CA VAL A 47 -1.08 11.14 -1.41
C VAL A 47 -2.51 10.70 -1.73
N ALA A 48 -2.99 9.63 -1.08
CA ALA A 48 -4.38 9.21 -1.14
C ALA A 48 -4.77 8.35 0.07
N THR A 49 -6.07 8.36 0.38
CA THR A 49 -6.66 7.52 1.43
C THR A 49 -7.94 6.86 0.91
N VAL A 50 -8.02 5.55 1.02
CA VAL A 50 -9.20 4.77 0.63
C VAL A 50 -9.96 4.33 1.87
N LYS A 51 -11.19 4.81 2.02
CA LYS A 51 -12.10 4.41 3.11
C LYS A 51 -12.64 3.01 2.85
N LEU A 52 -12.52 2.13 3.83
CA LEU A 52 -13.01 0.76 3.71
C LEU A 52 -14.42 0.63 4.30
N PRO A 53 -15.30 -0.20 3.71
CA PRO A 53 -16.68 -0.36 4.17
C PRO A 53 -16.77 -1.13 5.49
N SER A 54 -15.69 -1.81 5.91
CA SER A 54 -15.62 -2.59 7.13
C SER A 54 -14.23 -2.54 7.75
N ARG A 55 -14.14 -2.94 9.02
CA ARG A 55 -12.88 -3.03 9.76
C ARG A 55 -11.98 -4.11 9.16
N VAL A 56 -10.72 -3.76 8.90
CA VAL A 56 -9.64 -4.71 8.62
C VAL A 56 -8.97 -5.09 9.95
N PRO A 57 -9.02 -6.36 10.40
CA PRO A 57 -8.35 -6.80 11.62
C PRO A 57 -6.82 -6.75 11.52
N TYR A 58 -6.15 -6.87 12.66
CA TYR A 58 -4.70 -7.04 12.70
C TYR A 58 -4.31 -8.34 12.00
N GLY A 59 -3.41 -8.21 11.02
CA GLY A 59 -2.90 -9.32 10.22
C GLY A 59 -1.41 -9.50 10.38
N PHE A 60 -0.85 -10.38 9.55
CA PHE A 60 0.58 -10.63 9.43
C PHE A 60 1.14 -9.89 8.21
N HIS A 61 1.67 -10.64 7.25
CA HIS A 61 2.33 -10.11 6.07
C HIS A 61 1.35 -9.89 4.91
N GLY A 62 1.60 -8.85 4.14
CA GLY A 62 0.86 -8.52 2.92
C GLY A 62 1.73 -8.67 1.68
N THR A 63 1.09 -8.69 0.51
CA THR A 63 1.78 -8.58 -0.78
C THR A 63 0.99 -7.69 -1.74
N PHE A 64 1.68 -7.13 -2.72
CA PHE A 64 1.08 -6.43 -3.84
C PHE A 64 1.31 -7.25 -5.11
N ILE A 65 0.28 -7.34 -5.95
CA ILE A 65 0.34 -8.05 -7.23
C ILE A 65 0.00 -7.04 -8.32
N THR A 66 0.90 -6.87 -9.28
CA THR A 66 0.65 -6.04 -10.45
C THR A 66 -0.43 -6.66 -11.33
N SER A 67 -1.07 -5.85 -12.17
CA SER A 67 -2.06 -6.35 -13.14
C SER A 67 -1.45 -7.40 -14.10
N GLU A 68 -0.18 -7.24 -14.46
CA GLU A 68 0.57 -8.14 -15.33
C GLU A 68 0.90 -9.48 -14.66
N GLU A 69 1.25 -9.48 -13.37
CA GLU A 69 1.44 -10.71 -12.59
C GLU A 69 0.11 -11.45 -12.40
N LEU A 70 -0.96 -10.71 -12.07
CA LEU A 70 -2.29 -11.29 -11.90
C LEU A 70 -2.78 -11.95 -13.21
N ALA A 71 -2.52 -11.33 -14.36
CA ALA A 71 -2.88 -11.89 -15.67
C ALA A 71 -2.14 -13.20 -16.01
N LYS A 72 -1.02 -13.50 -15.34
CA LYS A 72 -0.27 -14.76 -15.50
C LYS A 72 -0.75 -15.88 -14.57
N GLN A 73 -1.74 -15.62 -13.72
CA GLN A 73 -2.30 -16.65 -12.83
C GLN A 73 -2.87 -17.79 -13.67
N VAL A 74 -2.31 -18.99 -13.49
CA VAL A 74 -2.82 -20.23 -14.09
C VAL A 74 -3.94 -20.78 -13.19
N PRO A 75 -5.05 -21.32 -13.75
CA PRO A 75 -6.12 -21.95 -12.98
C PRO A 75 -5.65 -23.12 -12.10
#